data_AF-A0A7X1PCE9-F1
#
_entry.id   AF-A0A7X1PCE9-F1
#
_cell.length_a   1.000
_cell.length_b   1.000
_cell.length_c   1.000
_cell.angle_alpha   90.00
_cell.angle_beta   90.00
_cell.angle_gamma   90.00
#
_symmetry.space_group_name_H-M   'P 1'
#
loop_
_entity.id
_entity.type
_entity.pdbx_description
1 polymer ?
#
loop_
_entity_poly.entity_id
_entity_poly.type
_entity_poly.pdbx_seq_one_letter_code
_entity_poly.pdbx_strand_id
1 'polypeptide(L)'
;MLALSLTHWFNMSRKSSRMYASTIHDRVMETVDMLETFPKLGRMVPDYKDETVRELVIGTHRLIHGLDNEGVLVLAFIHGSRNILRRLGDDPWNIR
;
A
#
# COMPACT_ATOMS: atom_id res chain seq x y z
N MET A 1 8.66 8.29 11.80
CA MET A 1 7.48 9.17 11.99
C MET A 1 6.51 8.73 10.90
N LEU A 2 5.54 7.86 11.22
CA LEU A 2 4.60 7.32 10.23
C LEU A 2 3.63 8.43 9.83
N ALA A 3 4.04 9.25 8.87
CA ALA A 3 3.21 10.29 8.28
C ALA A 3 2.19 9.64 7.34
N LEU A 4 1.12 9.09 7.89
CA LEU A 4 -0.23 9.42 7.45
C LEU A 4 -1.24 8.93 8.48
N SER A 5 -1.95 9.90 9.05
CA SER A 5 -3.08 9.74 9.97
C SER A 5 -4.02 8.59 9.56
N LEU A 6 -4.14 7.62 10.47
CA LEU A 6 -5.00 6.42 10.44
C LEU A 6 -6.49 6.69 10.13
N THR A 7 -6.94 7.95 10.05
CA THR A 7 -8.36 8.31 9.87
C THR A 7 -8.87 8.19 8.43
N HIS A 8 -8.02 8.13 7.40
CA HIS A 8 -8.51 8.16 6.00
C HIS A 8 -8.80 6.78 5.36
N TRP A 9 -8.38 5.68 6.00
CA TRP A 9 -8.49 4.33 5.43
C TRP A 9 -9.90 3.72 5.49
N PHE A 10 -10.77 4.25 6.36
CA PHE A 10 -12.08 3.69 6.67
C PHE A 10 -13.08 3.67 5.49
N ASN A 11 -12.81 4.38 4.39
CA ASN A 11 -13.82 4.65 3.35
C ASN A 11 -13.63 3.94 1.98
N MET A 12 -12.68 3.00 1.84
CA MET A 12 -12.37 2.38 0.54
C MET A 12 -13.10 1.07 0.22
N SER A 13 -14.15 0.69 0.96
CA SER A 13 -14.87 -0.57 0.79
C SER A 13 -16.34 -0.36 0.40
N ARG A 14 -16.60 0.28 -0.75
CA ARG A 14 -17.98 0.47 -1.25
C ARG A 14 -18.71 -0.81 -1.71
N LYS A 15 -18.14 -2.02 -1.63
CA LYS A 15 -18.78 -3.28 -2.11
C LYS A 15 -18.35 -4.61 -1.45
N SER A 16 -17.69 -4.64 -0.28
CA SER A 16 -17.29 -5.90 0.37
C SER A 16 -18.17 -6.22 1.58
N SER A 17 -18.47 -7.51 1.81
CA SER A 17 -19.14 -7.95 3.04
C SER A 17 -18.32 -7.55 4.27
N ARG A 18 -18.99 -7.27 5.40
CA ARG A 18 -18.34 -6.83 6.65
C ARG A 18 -17.21 -7.76 7.11
N MET A 19 -17.40 -9.08 6.97
CA MET A 19 -16.41 -10.09 7.33
C MET A 19 -15.15 -10.02 6.46
N TYR A 20 -15.31 -9.94 5.13
CA TYR A 20 -14.17 -9.84 4.21
C TYR A 20 -13.39 -8.53 4.41
N ALA A 21 -14.12 -7.43 4.68
CA ALA A 21 -13.51 -6.15 5.00
C ALA A 21 -12.67 -6.22 6.28
N SER A 22 -13.13 -6.93 7.31
CA SER A 22 -12.37 -7.16 8.55
C SER A 22 -11.10 -7.98 8.28
N THR A 23 -11.22 -9.12 7.57
CA THR A 23 -10.04 -9.97 7.31
C THR A 23 -8.97 -9.26 6.47
N ILE A 24 -9.37 -8.45 5.48
CA ILE A 24 -8.40 -7.66 4.72
C ILE A 24 -7.78 -6.56 5.58
N HIS A 25 -8.58 -5.88 6.39
CA HIS A 25 -8.08 -4.87 7.31
C HIS A 25 -6.99 -5.44 8.22
N ASP A 26 -7.25 -6.57 8.87
CA ASP A 26 -6.31 -7.16 9.82
C ASP A 26 -4.99 -7.56 9.13
N ARG A 27 -5.07 -8.15 7.93
CA ARG A 27 -3.88 -8.47 7.12
C ARG A 27 -3.08 -7.24 6.69
N VAL A 28 -3.77 -6.13 6.40
CA VAL A 28 -3.10 -4.86 6.06
C VAL A 28 -2.36 -4.33 7.28
N MET A 29 -2.98 -4.35 8.47
CA MET A 29 -2.34 -3.90 9.70
C MET A 29 -1.11 -4.75 10.05
N GLU A 30 -1.25 -6.08 10.02
CA GLU A 30 -0.11 -7.00 10.19
C GLU A 30 1.02 -6.73 9.18
N THR A 31 0.67 -6.39 7.94
CA THR A 31 1.66 -6.05 6.91
C THR A 31 2.38 -4.74 7.23
N VAL A 32 1.65 -3.72 7.67
CA VAL A 32 2.25 -2.43 8.06
C VAL A 32 3.20 -2.62 9.24
N ASP A 33 2.83 -3.42 10.25
CA ASP A 33 3.69 -3.73 11.38
C ASP A 33 4.98 -4.45 10.93
N MET A 34 4.87 -5.39 9.99
CA MET A 34 6.04 -6.04 9.40
C MET A 34 6.95 -5.06 8.66
N LEU A 35 6.40 -4.03 8.01
CA LEU A 35 7.18 -3.04 7.27
C LEU A 35 8.04 -2.15 8.17
N GLU A 36 7.68 -1.97 9.44
CA GLU A 36 8.56 -1.28 10.40
C GLU A 36 9.88 -2.02 10.60
N THR A 37 9.83 -3.36 10.60
CA THR A 37 11.01 -4.22 10.82
C THR A 37 11.70 -4.59 9.50
N PHE A 38 10.91 -4.80 8.44
CA PHE A 38 11.36 -5.25 7.13
C PHE A 38 10.92 -4.26 6.04
N PRO A 39 11.54 -3.07 5.97
CA PRO A 39 11.12 -2.02 5.02
C PRO A 39 11.22 -2.48 3.56
N LYS A 40 12.17 -3.36 3.23
CA LYS A 40 12.33 -3.88 1.86
C LYS A 40 11.39 -5.04 1.50
N LEU A 41 10.47 -5.41 2.39
CA LEU A 41 9.55 -6.52 2.17
C LEU A 41 8.68 -6.26 0.93
N GLY A 42 8.44 -7.32 0.17
CA GLY A 42 7.77 -7.22 -1.13
C GLY A 42 8.73 -6.97 -2.29
N ARG A 43 8.15 -6.93 -3.49
CA ARG A 43 8.89 -6.77 -4.74
C ARG A 43 8.85 -5.32 -5.21
N MET A 44 9.76 -4.94 -6.09
CA MET A 44 9.61 -3.68 -6.83
C MET A 44 8.28 -3.67 -7.58
N VAL A 45 7.61 -2.53 -7.63
CA VAL A 45 6.43 -2.36 -8.47
C VAL A 45 6.87 -2.47 -9.94
N PRO A 46 6.38 -3.42 -10.74
CA PRO A 46 6.87 -3.64 -12.10
C PRO A 46 6.74 -2.42 -13.03
N ASP A 47 5.74 -1.58 -12.76
CA ASP A 47 5.44 -0.37 -13.53
C ASP A 47 6.44 0.77 -13.23
N TYR A 48 7.14 0.72 -12.09
CA TYR A 48 8.13 1.71 -11.68
C TYR A 48 9.55 1.13 -11.84
N LYS A 49 10.46 1.89 -12.44
CA LYS A 49 11.90 1.53 -12.50
C LYS A 49 12.66 2.01 -11.26
N ASP A 50 12.03 1.90 -10.10
CA ASP A 50 12.50 2.48 -8.84
C ASP A 50 12.44 1.43 -7.73
N GLU A 51 13.60 1.04 -7.20
CA GLU A 51 13.73 0.04 -6.13
C GLU A 51 13.16 0.49 -4.79
N THR A 52 13.02 1.81 -4.61
CA THR A 52 12.44 2.40 -3.42
C THR A 52 10.93 2.23 -3.39
N VAL A 53 10.29 1.97 -4.54
CA VAL A 53 8.83 1.79 -4.66
C VAL A 53 8.50 0.32 -4.80
N ARG A 54 7.83 -0.21 -3.78
CA ARG A 54 7.66 -1.65 -3.57
C ARG A 54 6.22 -2.01 -3.30
N GLU A 55 5.87 -3.25 -3.59
CA GLU A 55 4.54 -3.79 -3.38
C GLU A 55 4.51 -5.14 -2.68
N LEU A 56 3.46 -5.31 -1.88
CA LEU A 56 3.00 -6.59 -1.35
C LEU A 56 1.64 -6.94 -1.91
N VAL A 57 1.45 -8.21 -2.27
CA VAL A 57 0.16 -8.73 -2.70
C VAL A 57 -0.58 -9.29 -1.49
N ILE A 58 -1.70 -8.68 -1.13
CA ILE A 58 -2.55 -9.06 0.00
C ILE A 58 -3.90 -9.54 -0.55
N GLY A 59 -4.01 -10.85 -0.74
CA GLY A 59 -5.16 -11.44 -1.41
C GLY A 59 -5.31 -10.92 -2.85
N THR A 60 -6.45 -10.32 -3.18
CA THR A 60 -6.69 -9.70 -4.50
C THR A 60 -6.25 -8.23 -4.58
N HIS A 61 -5.61 -7.70 -3.54
CA HIS A 61 -5.16 -6.32 -3.46
C HIS A 61 -3.63 -6.22 -3.44
N ARG A 62 -3.12 -5.03 -3.75
CA ARG A 62 -1.71 -4.64 -3.67
C ARG A 62 -1.61 -3.51 -2.65
N LEU A 63 -0.69 -3.64 -1.70
CA LEU A 63 -0.22 -2.54 -0.85
C LEU A 63 1.08 -2.04 -1.47
N ILE A 64 1.10 -0.76 -1.86
CA ILE A 64 2.26 -0.08 -2.43
C ILE A 64 2.83 0.84 -1.37
N HIS A 65 4.14 0.76 -1.17
CA HIS A 65 4.88 1.57 -0.22
C HIS A 65 6.18 2.06 -0.84
N GLY A 66 6.67 3.18 -0.34
CA GLY A 66 7.93 3.81 -0.71
C GLY A 66 8.92 3.73 0.46
N LEU A 67 10.20 3.69 0.11
CA LEU A 67 11.34 3.79 1.03
C LEU A 67 12.08 5.09 0.83
N ASP A 68 12.09 5.93 1.85
CA ASP A 68 12.89 7.15 1.85
C ASP A 68 13.85 7.16 3.06
N ASN A 69 14.52 8.30 3.27
CA ASN A 69 15.45 8.46 4.39
C ASN A 69 14.74 8.51 5.75
N GLU A 70 13.43 8.73 5.78
CA GLU A 70 12.61 8.83 7.00
C GLU A 70 11.92 7.51 7.37
N GLY A 71 11.83 6.58 6.42
CA GLY A 71 11.41 5.20 6.64
C GLY A 71 10.50 4.67 5.54
N VAL A 72 9.40 4.04 5.96
CA VAL A 72 8.38 3.48 5.07
C VAL A 72 7.19 4.43 4.98
N LEU A 73 6.79 4.76 3.76
CA LEU A 73 5.56 5.48 3.47
C LEU A 73 4.59 4.59 2.69
N VAL A 74 3.38 4.39 3.18
CA VAL A 74 2.34 3.68 2.42
C VAL A 74 1.76 4.62 1.37
N LEU A 75 1.97 4.31 0.09
CA LEU A 75 1.57 5.15 -1.04
C LEU A 75 0.15 4.84 -1.52
N ALA A 76 -0.25 3.56 -1.51
CA ALA A 76 -1.59 3.16 -1.93
C ALA A 76 -1.96 1.74 -1.50
N PHE A 77 -3.27 1.48 -1.39
CA PHE A 77 -3.83 0.13 -1.36
C PHE A 77 -4.92 0.01 -2.43
N ILE A 78 -4.72 -0.88 -3.40
CA ILE A 78 -5.58 -0.98 -4.57
C ILE A 78 -5.88 -2.43 -4.92
N HIS A 79 -7.02 -2.67 -5.58
CA HIS A 79 -7.29 -3.98 -6.16
C HIS A 79 -6.25 -4.30 -7.24
N GLY A 80 -5.72 -5.52 -7.26
CA GLY A 80 -4.59 -5.92 -8.10
C GLY A 80 -4.85 -5.83 -9.60
N SER A 81 -6.12 -5.87 -10.01
CA SER A 81 -6.54 -5.66 -11.40
C SER A 81 -6.56 -4.20 -11.85
N ARG A 82 -6.28 -3.23 -10.95
CA ARG A 82 -6.25 -1.81 -11.29
C ARG A 82 -4.84 -1.42 -11.77
N ASN A 83 -4.81 -0.54 -12.77
CA ASN A 83 -3.58 0.06 -13.26
C ASN A 83 -3.06 1.08 -12.21
N ILE A 84 -1.82 0.88 -11.74
CA ILE A 84 -1.19 1.71 -10.71
C ILE A 84 -0.82 3.10 -11.23
N LEU A 85 -0.31 3.22 -12.47
CA LEU A 85 0.04 4.50 -13.10
C LEU A 85 -1.18 5.42 -13.23
N ARG A 86 -2.36 4.85 -13.48
CA ARG A 86 -3.60 5.64 -13.48
C ARG A 86 -3.94 6.21 -12.10
N ARG A 87 -3.49 5.58 -11.01
CA ARG A 87 -3.83 5.98 -9.64
C ARG A 87 -2.79 6.87 -8.99
N LEU A 88 -1.51 6.57 -9.18
CA LEU A 88 -0.37 7.28 -8.58
C LEU A 88 0.38 8.17 -9.57
N GLY A 89 0.15 8.04 -10.88
CA GLY A 89 0.91 8.75 -11.90
C GLY A 89 2.31 8.17 -12.09
N ASP A 90 3.14 8.90 -12.83
CA ASP A 90 4.53 8.55 -13.12
C ASP A 90 5.47 8.86 -11.94
N ASP A 91 5.07 9.80 -11.07
CA ASP A 91 5.76 10.14 -9.83
C ASP A 91 4.94 9.61 -8.64
N PRO A 92 5.28 8.42 -8.10
CA PRO A 92 4.50 7.77 -7.05
C PRO A 92 4.60 8.48 -5.69
N TRP A 93 5.53 9.42 -5.54
CA TRP A 93 5.73 10.20 -4.31
C TRP A 93 4.84 11.44 -4.25
N ASN A 94 4.28 11.87 -5.38
CA ASN A 94 3.35 13.00 -5.46
C ASN A 94 1.89 12.53 -5.29
N ILE A 95 1.55 12.16 -4.06
CA ILE A 95 0.23 11.64 -3.71
C ILE A 95 -0.80 12.78 -3.80
N ARG A 96 -1.65 12.75 -4.84
CA ARG A 96 -2.80 13.66 -5.04
C ARG A 96 -4.11 13.12 -4.46
#